data_AF-A0A938DDT2-F1
#
_entry.id   AF-A0A938DDT2-F1
#
_cell.length_a   1.000
_cell.length_b   1.000
_cell.length_c   1.000
_cell.angle_alpha   90.00
_cell.angle_beta   90.00
_cell.angle_gamma   90.00
#
_symmetry.space_group_name_H-M   'P 1'
#
loop_
_entity.id
_entity.type
_entity.pdbx_description
1 polymer ?
#
loop_
_entity_poly.entity_id
_entity_poly.type
_entity_poly.pdbx_seq_one_letter_code
_entity_poly.pdbx_strand_id
1 'polypeptide(L)'
;MTTGNRIVAAAFGGALCLAASSGLSAADASVTMKPLMAASFDAGSKHVVSYFASGDNGCRLTMMVIDSALDDEPTPATQATRLVFTVARGKVAHFDSAVGGSLRFSCAPGAESMRVDKLDRVAAHPAAE
;
A
#
# COMPACT_ATOMS: atom_id res chain seq x y z
N MET A 1 57.77 -53.53 -22.85
CA MET A 1 57.88 -52.07 -22.59
C MET A 1 56.46 -51.51 -22.64
N THR A 2 55.73 -51.31 -21.54
CA THR A 2 55.88 -50.37 -20.40
C THR A 2 54.84 -49.24 -20.53
N THR A 3 53.87 -49.24 -19.60
CA THR A 3 53.23 -48.08 -18.96
C THR A 3 52.29 -47.20 -19.81
N GLY A 4 51.00 -47.13 -19.50
CA GLY A 4 50.40 -46.20 -18.51
C GLY A 4 49.30 -45.40 -19.25
N ASN A 5 48.29 -44.76 -18.67
CA ASN A 5 48.22 -44.14 -17.37
C ASN A 5 46.78 -43.62 -17.13
N ARG A 6 46.29 -43.80 -15.89
CA ARG A 6 45.51 -42.88 -15.05
C ARG A 6 44.15 -42.29 -15.49
N ILE A 7 43.15 -42.84 -14.79
CA ILE A 7 41.90 -42.26 -14.29
C ILE A 7 42.03 -40.76 -13.96
N VAL A 8 41.13 -39.94 -14.49
CA VAL A 8 40.89 -38.55 -14.06
C VAL A 8 39.49 -38.48 -13.44
N ALA A 9 39.44 -38.41 -12.12
CA ALA A 9 38.22 -38.11 -11.37
C ALA A 9 38.08 -36.59 -11.26
N ALA A 10 37.04 -36.03 -11.88
CA ALA A 10 36.70 -34.61 -11.76
C ALA A 10 35.75 -34.42 -10.56
N ALA A 11 36.25 -33.77 -9.50
CA ALA A 11 35.44 -33.35 -8.36
C ALA A 11 34.74 -32.02 -8.70
N PHE A 12 33.41 -32.03 -8.79
CA PHE A 12 32.60 -30.81 -8.86
C PHE A 12 32.32 -30.31 -7.44
N GLY A 13 33.05 -29.28 -7.02
CA GLY A 13 32.75 -28.48 -5.83
C GLY A 13 31.59 -27.53 -6.13
N GLY A 14 30.41 -27.82 -5.58
CA GLY A 14 29.28 -26.91 -5.60
C GLY A 14 29.42 -25.86 -4.50
N ALA A 15 29.63 -24.60 -4.89
CA ALA A 15 29.62 -23.46 -4.00
C ALA A 15 28.22 -23.26 -3.37
N LEU A 16 28.17 -23.12 -2.05
CA LEU A 16 26.97 -22.69 -1.34
C LEU A 16 26.64 -21.24 -1.73
N CYS A 17 25.65 -21.05 -2.59
CA CYS A 17 25.03 -19.74 -2.75
C CYS A 17 24.26 -19.42 -1.47
N LEU A 18 24.75 -18.43 -0.71
CA LEU A 18 23.99 -17.80 0.37
C LEU A 18 22.71 -17.24 -0.26
N ALA A 19 21.56 -17.77 0.16
CA ALA A 19 20.27 -17.21 -0.15
C ALA A 19 20.24 -15.79 0.44
N ALA A 20 20.40 -14.78 -0.42
CA ALA A 20 20.05 -13.42 -0.10
C ALA A 20 18.56 -13.43 0.23
N SER A 21 18.24 -13.27 1.51
CA SER A 21 16.90 -12.96 1.97
C SER A 21 16.54 -11.60 1.40
N SER A 22 15.93 -11.61 0.22
CA SER A 22 15.19 -10.47 -0.30
C SER A 22 14.13 -10.15 0.75
N GLY A 23 14.39 -9.14 1.58
CA GLY A 23 13.35 -8.55 2.40
C GLY A 23 12.25 -8.09 1.45
N LEU A 24 11.12 -8.79 1.45
CA LEU A 24 9.90 -8.27 0.86
C LEU A 24 9.56 -7.03 1.68
N SER A 25 10.00 -5.87 1.20
CA SER A 25 9.45 -4.60 1.65
C SER A 25 7.95 -4.68 1.35
N ALA A 26 7.11 -4.45 2.37
CA ALA A 26 5.67 -4.37 2.19
C ALA A 26 5.41 -3.40 1.04
N ALA A 27 5.00 -3.92 -0.11
CA ALA A 27 4.74 -3.08 -1.27
C ALA A 27 3.64 -2.09 -0.88
N ASP A 28 3.97 -0.80 -0.86
CA ASP A 28 2.98 0.26 -0.70
C ASP A 28 1.85 0.00 -1.70
N ALA A 29 0.68 -0.40 -1.21
CA ALA A 29 -0.44 -0.75 -2.04
C ALA A 29 -0.98 0.54 -2.67
N SER A 30 -0.62 0.79 -3.93
CA SER A 30 -1.09 1.92 -4.73
C SER A 30 -2.22 1.49 -5.65
N VAL A 31 -3.37 2.18 -5.56
CA VAL A 31 -4.55 1.95 -6.41
C VAL A 31 -4.85 3.19 -7.22
N THR A 32 -5.04 3.05 -8.54
CA THR A 32 -5.48 4.15 -9.40
C THR A 32 -6.96 4.01 -9.71
N MET A 33 -7.76 4.98 -9.26
CA MET A 33 -9.19 5.09 -9.54
C MET A 33 -9.42 5.90 -10.82
N LYS A 34 -10.43 5.49 -11.60
CA LYS A 34 -11.10 6.31 -12.62
C LYS A 34 -12.29 7.08 -12.01
N PRO A 35 -12.85 8.09 -12.69
CA PRO A 35 -14.02 8.78 -12.17
C PRO A 35 -15.16 7.80 -11.88
N LEU A 36 -15.79 7.95 -10.71
CA LEU A 36 -16.86 7.10 -10.17
C LEU A 36 -16.47 5.64 -9.88
N MET A 37 -15.20 5.29 -10.04
CA MET A 37 -14.66 4.01 -9.56
C MET A 37 -14.40 4.12 -8.07
N ALA A 38 -15.06 3.25 -7.29
CA ALA A 38 -14.82 3.16 -5.85
C ALA A 38 -13.63 2.23 -5.55
N ALA A 39 -12.90 2.54 -4.49
CA ALA A 39 -11.89 1.68 -3.89
C ALA A 39 -11.97 1.75 -2.37
N SER A 40 -11.67 0.63 -1.72
CA SER A 40 -11.68 0.48 -0.27
C SER A 40 -10.27 0.30 0.26
N PHE A 41 -9.98 0.91 1.41
CA PHE A 41 -8.66 0.90 2.03
C PHE A 41 -8.81 0.80 3.54
N ASP A 42 -7.89 0.07 4.19
CA ASP A 42 -7.77 0.07 5.64
C ASP A 42 -6.60 0.97 6.06
N ALA A 43 -6.86 1.90 6.98
CA ALA A 43 -5.89 2.84 7.54
C ALA A 43 -5.95 2.81 9.08
N GLY A 44 -5.08 2.00 9.70
CA GLY A 44 -5.18 1.71 11.13
C GLY A 44 -6.50 1.01 11.44
N SER A 45 -7.26 1.52 12.41
CA SER A 45 -8.60 1.02 12.77
C SER A 45 -9.74 1.61 11.94
N LYS A 46 -9.46 2.23 10.78
CA LYS A 46 -10.47 2.84 9.90
C LYS A 46 -10.55 2.08 8.58
N HIS A 47 -11.77 1.74 8.18
CA HIS A 47 -12.10 1.29 6.84
C HIS A 47 -12.62 2.49 6.03
N VAL A 48 -11.96 2.79 4.92
CA VAL A 48 -12.26 3.93 4.06
C VAL A 48 -12.73 3.45 2.70
N VAL A 49 -13.97 3.77 2.34
CA VAL A 49 -14.47 3.61 0.96
C VAL A 49 -14.44 4.96 0.29
N SER A 50 -13.76 5.07 -0.85
CA SER A 50 -13.58 6.34 -1.56
C SER A 50 -13.87 6.22 -3.04
N TYR A 51 -14.33 7.32 -3.63
CA TYR A 51 -14.43 7.51 -5.08
C TYR A 51 -14.31 9.00 -5.38
N PHE A 52 -14.05 9.36 -6.63
CA PHE A 52 -14.06 10.76 -7.04
C PHE A 52 -14.91 10.99 -8.30
N ALA A 53 -15.44 12.21 -8.44
CA ALA A 53 -15.95 12.71 -9.71
C ALA A 53 -14.92 13.66 -10.32
N SER A 54 -14.75 13.61 -11.65
CA SER A 54 -13.98 14.60 -12.38
C SER A 54 -14.72 15.95 -12.37
N GLY A 55 -14.00 17.06 -12.29
CA GLY A 55 -14.58 18.40 -12.34
C GLY A 55 -13.57 19.46 -12.72
N ASP A 56 -14.06 20.64 -13.06
CA ASP A 56 -13.23 21.72 -13.60
C ASP A 56 -12.10 22.13 -12.65
N ASN A 57 -12.35 22.08 -11.34
CA ASN A 57 -11.42 22.49 -10.29
C ASN A 57 -10.58 21.34 -9.72
N GLY A 58 -10.67 20.13 -10.30
CA GLY A 58 -9.93 18.96 -9.84
C GLY A 58 -10.83 17.77 -9.52
N CYS A 59 -10.32 16.85 -8.72
CA CYS A 59 -11.01 15.63 -8.37
C CYS A 59 -11.89 15.85 -7.15
N ARG A 60 -13.22 15.81 -7.32
CA ARG A 60 -14.18 15.90 -6.21
C ARG A 60 -14.24 14.55 -5.50
N LEU A 61 -13.46 14.41 -4.45
CA LEU A 61 -13.29 13.20 -3.66
C LEU A 61 -14.41 13.07 -2.62
N THR A 62 -15.03 11.89 -2.57
CA THR A 62 -15.92 11.46 -1.51
C THR A 62 -15.26 10.31 -0.77
N MET A 63 -15.21 10.38 0.55
CA MET A 63 -14.73 9.31 1.42
C MET A 63 -15.80 8.98 2.46
N MET A 64 -16.08 7.71 2.63
CA MET A 64 -16.84 7.15 3.74
C MET A 64 -15.84 6.51 4.69
N VAL A 65 -15.71 7.04 5.90
CA VAL A 65 -14.81 6.55 6.94
C VAL A 65 -15.63 5.80 7.98
N ILE A 66 -15.30 4.55 8.19
CA ILE A 66 -16.01 3.63 9.07
C ILE A 66 -14.99 3.09 10.08
N ASP A 67 -15.40 2.95 11.33
CA ASP A 67 -14.57 2.28 12.33
C ASP A 67 -14.58 0.78 12.02
N SER A 68 -13.41 0.23 11.75
CA SER A 68 -13.23 -1.22 11.61
C SER A 68 -13.44 -1.81 13.00
N ALA A 69 -14.56 -2.48 13.23
CA ALA A 69 -14.81 -3.16 14.50
C ALA A 69 -13.66 -4.14 14.78
N LEU A 70 -13.07 -4.05 15.97
CA LEU A 70 -11.99 -4.94 16.42
C LEU A 70 -12.54 -6.29 16.93
N ASP A 71 -13.86 -6.45 17.00
CA ASP A 71 -14.52 -7.58 17.66
C ASP A 71 -15.55 -8.29 16.76
N ASP A 72 -15.62 -9.61 16.89
CA ASP A 72 -16.48 -10.57 16.15
C ASP A 72 -18.00 -10.40 16.37
N GLU A 73 -18.43 -9.38 17.11
CA GLU A 73 -19.85 -9.11 17.34
C GLU A 73 -20.35 -8.01 16.39
N PRO A 74 -21.46 -8.25 15.65
CA PRO A 74 -22.02 -7.27 14.74
C PRO A 74 -22.61 -6.09 15.52
N THR A 75 -21.78 -5.10 15.83
CA THR A 75 -22.27 -3.85 16.43
C THR A 75 -23.23 -3.15 15.47
N PRO A 76 -24.45 -2.82 15.90
CA PRO A 76 -25.44 -2.19 15.05
C PRO A 76 -24.99 -0.77 14.70
N ALA A 77 -24.89 -0.52 13.38
CA ALA A 77 -24.53 0.75 12.76
C ALA A 77 -23.16 1.31 13.18
N THR A 78 -22.09 0.82 12.54
CA THR A 78 -20.83 1.57 12.49
C THR A 78 -21.12 2.96 11.91
N GLN A 79 -20.98 4.00 12.74
CA GLN A 79 -21.25 5.38 12.33
C GLN A 79 -20.25 5.77 11.23
N ALA A 80 -20.72 5.85 9.99
CA ALA A 80 -19.89 6.24 8.87
C ALA A 80 -19.83 7.76 8.76
N THR A 81 -18.63 8.32 8.80
CA THR A 81 -18.40 9.75 8.52
C THR A 81 -18.17 9.95 7.03
N ARG A 82 -18.99 10.80 6.40
CA ARG A 82 -18.79 11.18 4.99
C ARG A 82 -18.03 12.49 4.88
N LEU A 83 -16.85 12.43 4.24
CA LEU A 83 -16.04 13.59 3.89
C LEU A 83 -16.16 13.84 2.38
N VAL A 84 -16.40 15.10 2.00
CA VAL A 84 -16.47 15.51 0.59
C VAL A 84 -15.67 16.78 0.41
N PHE A 85 -14.65 16.73 -0.45
CA PHE A 85 -13.81 17.87 -0.76
C PHE A 85 -13.19 17.72 -2.15
N THR A 86 -12.64 18.82 -2.67
CA THR A 86 -11.95 18.82 -3.97
C THR A 86 -10.45 18.76 -3.76
N VAL A 87 -9.81 17.76 -4.35
CA VAL A 87 -8.35 17.74 -4.53
C VAL A 87 -8.04 18.46 -5.83
N ALA A 88 -7.40 19.62 -5.73
CA ALA A 88 -7.04 20.41 -6.91
C ALA A 88 -6.13 19.60 -7.86
N ARG A 89 -6.17 19.94 -9.15
CA ARG A 89 -5.38 19.30 -10.21
C ARG A 89 -3.89 19.26 -9.84
N GLY A 90 -3.27 18.08 -9.94
CA GLY A 90 -1.86 17.88 -9.60
C GLY A 90 -1.53 18.05 -8.11
N LYS A 91 -2.54 18.14 -7.23
CA LYS A 91 -2.36 18.21 -5.78
C LYS A 91 -2.68 16.88 -5.11
N VAL A 92 -2.32 16.81 -3.83
CA VAL A 92 -2.47 15.63 -3.00
C VAL A 92 -3.24 16.02 -1.74
N ALA A 93 -4.19 15.18 -1.35
CA ALA A 93 -4.84 15.23 -0.05
C ALA A 93 -4.39 14.04 0.80
N HIS A 94 -4.37 14.25 2.11
CA HIS A 94 -3.93 13.26 3.09
C HIS A 94 -5.08 12.94 4.03
N PHE A 95 -5.23 11.66 4.36
CA PHE A 95 -6.07 11.19 5.43
C PHE A 95 -5.21 10.38 6.40
N ASP A 96 -5.06 10.88 7.62
CA ASP A 96 -4.29 10.23 8.68
C ASP A 96 -5.25 9.66 9.73
N SER A 97 -5.12 8.37 10.01
CA SER A 97 -5.79 7.71 11.13
C SER A 97 -5.00 7.94 12.41
N ALA A 98 -5.69 8.03 13.54
CA ALA A 98 -5.06 8.17 14.85
C ALA A 98 -4.08 7.02 15.17
N VAL A 99 -4.29 5.84 14.58
CA VAL A 99 -3.51 4.62 14.83
C VAL A 99 -2.50 4.32 13.71
N GLY A 100 -1.85 5.35 13.16
CA GLY A 100 -0.63 5.19 12.34
C GLY A 100 -0.79 4.80 10.87
N GLY A 101 -2.03 4.61 10.37
CA GLY A 101 -2.29 4.42 8.94
C GLY A 101 -2.58 5.73 8.22
N SER A 102 -2.00 5.95 7.04
CA SER A 102 -2.23 7.15 6.22
C SER A 102 -2.58 6.79 4.78
N LEU A 103 -3.45 7.59 4.16
CA LEU A 103 -3.82 7.48 2.74
C LEU A 103 -3.48 8.79 2.02
N ARG A 104 -2.85 8.68 0.85
CA ARG A 104 -2.53 9.82 -0.03
C ARG A 104 -3.33 9.78 -1.30
N PHE A 105 -4.23 10.74 -1.47
CA PHE A 105 -5.07 10.89 -2.65
C PHE A 105 -4.47 11.93 -3.60
N SER A 106 -3.85 11.46 -4.68
CA SER A 106 -3.20 12.30 -5.69
C SER A 106 -4.10 12.48 -6.92
N CYS A 107 -4.52 13.71 -7.20
CA CYS A 107 -5.34 14.02 -8.37
C CYS A 107 -4.46 14.30 -9.59
N ALA A 108 -4.71 13.61 -10.71
CA ALA A 108 -4.00 13.87 -11.96
C ALA A 108 -4.26 15.29 -12.50
N PRO A 109 -3.34 15.88 -13.30
CA PRO A 109 -3.52 17.23 -13.84
C PRO A 109 -4.80 17.43 -14.67
N GLY A 110 -5.28 16.41 -15.38
CA GLY A 110 -6.53 16.49 -16.14
C GLY A 110 -7.78 16.10 -15.33
N ALA A 111 -7.64 15.76 -14.04
CA ALA A 111 -8.70 15.26 -13.17
C ALA A 111 -9.42 13.99 -13.70
N GLU A 112 -8.73 13.21 -14.53
CA GLU A 112 -9.20 11.98 -15.17
C GLU A 112 -8.80 10.71 -14.41
N SER A 113 -7.90 10.83 -13.45
CA SER A 113 -7.50 9.73 -12.56
C SER A 113 -7.12 10.24 -11.18
N MET A 114 -7.29 9.38 -10.19
CA MET A 114 -6.84 9.62 -8.81
C MET A 114 -6.08 8.41 -8.33
N ARG A 115 -4.83 8.60 -7.93
CA ARG A 115 -3.99 7.56 -7.33
C ARG A 115 -4.08 7.65 -5.81
N VAL A 116 -4.27 6.51 -5.16
CA VAL A 116 -4.31 6.37 -3.71
C VAL A 116 -3.14 5.52 -3.27
N ASP A 117 -2.24 6.09 -2.47
CA ASP A 117 -1.18 5.32 -1.81
C ASP A 117 -1.57 5.08 -0.35
N LYS A 118 -1.49 3.83 0.08
CA LYS A 118 -1.48 3.50 1.51
C LYS A 118 -0.05 3.63 2.03
N LEU A 119 0.12 4.37 3.11
CA LEU A 119 1.38 4.53 3.82
C LEU A 119 1.22 3.96 5.23
N ASP A 120 2.00 2.93 5.54
CA ASP A 120 2.09 2.39 6.90
C ASP A 120 3.23 3.10 7.64
N ARG A 121 2.91 3.97 8.60
CA ARG A 121 3.93 4.51 9.51
C ARG A 121 4.21 3.47 10.59
N VAL A 122 5.21 2.63 10.36
CA VAL A 122 5.85 1.89 11.46
C VAL A 122 6.75 2.88 12.19
N ALA A 123 6.43 3.21 13.45
CA ALA A 123 7.36 3.94 14.29
C ALA A 123 8.61 3.08 14.47
N ALA A 124 9.74 3.48 13.88
CA ALA A 124 11.01 2.85 14.15
C ALA A 124 11.36 3.10 15.62
N HIS A 125 11.22 2.09 16.46
CA HIS A 125 11.84 2.11 17.78
C HIS A 125 13.37 2.07 17.54
N PRO A 126 14.17 3.05 18.00
CA PRO A 126 15.60 2.86 18.00
C PRO A 126 15.89 1.63 18.86
N ALA A 127 16.59 0.65 18.28
CA ALA A 127 17.06 -0.49 19.05
C ALA A 127 17.89 0.05 20.22
N ALA A 128 17.50 -0.29 21.44
CA ALA A 128 18.33 -0.02 22.60
C ALA A 128 19.65 -0.78 22.41
N GLU A 129 20.76 -0.05 22.41
CA GLU A 129 22.12 -0.58 22.44
C GLU A 129 22.45 -1.15 23.82
#